data_AF-A0AAV3Y8B0-F1
#
_entry.id   AF-A0AAV3Y8B0-F1
#
_cell.length_a   1.000
_cell.length_b   1.000
_cell.length_c   1.000
_cell.angle_alpha   90.00
_cell.angle_beta   90.00
_cell.angle_gamma   90.00
#
_symmetry.space_group_name_H-M   'P 1'
#
loop_
_entity.id
_entity.type
_entity.pdbx_description
1 polymer ?
#
loop_
_entity_poly.entity_id
_entity_poly.type
_entity_poly.pdbx_seq_one_letter_code
_entity_poly.pdbx_strand_id
1 'polypeptide(L)'
;MNSSSYLDIEIGSRRQIVSDELFPYLNILAWTSILIFSVPAVCFNAINVIIFCKIGVTDSITVCFLYLAVCDFCSMVLASLFSFFRVCFLFSVPGSENFRTYSFNAGTPYYLFLTLAAATTTYIALQRGLCVAWPFLTRNAFTRNRSIVVLVSIYFILFGCWLPRASSYRNIYVPGRTTNSSRILVVHYLGVWKHVDSFYNIFVQIFLLFVQYMLMLICAVAIAVGMRTSMKLKSTSTSAAPDSRGNRSDPKKLENTREFENVQNNTLDSRSESNTGLNKKSMLNKRKEMQVIKQAFIIVLVNIICTAPAIPTIIYNLVEPKFQRGSDYQNLFFIVIGFVRMSEAVNASMNLFIYLNFNTKFRTCFSSTFHIRLLKENNI
;
A
#
# COMPACT_ATOMS: atom_id res chain seq x y z
N MET A 1 -34.61 -31.11 33.51
CA MET A 1 -34.69 -31.87 32.26
C MET A 1 -33.31 -31.95 31.65
N ASN A 2 -32.89 -33.17 31.30
CA ASN A 2 -31.51 -33.64 31.27
C ASN A 2 -30.54 -32.89 30.34
N SER A 3 -29.41 -32.50 30.92
CA SER A 3 -28.21 -31.92 30.31
C SER A 3 -27.27 -32.99 29.72
N SER A 4 -27.80 -33.90 28.90
CA SER A 4 -27.03 -35.04 28.37
C SER A 4 -27.25 -35.35 26.88
N SER A 5 -27.81 -34.42 26.10
CA SER A 5 -28.20 -34.66 24.70
C SER A 5 -27.44 -33.82 23.65
N TYR A 6 -26.26 -33.29 23.97
CA TYR A 6 -25.38 -32.58 23.02
C TYR A 6 -24.01 -33.25 22.80
N LEU A 7 -23.88 -34.54 23.13
CA LEU A 7 -22.58 -35.24 23.14
C LEU A 7 -22.47 -36.44 22.21
N ASP A 8 -23.37 -36.55 21.21
CA ASP A 8 -23.22 -37.48 20.10
C ASP A 8 -23.41 -36.73 18.77
N ILE A 9 -22.43 -35.89 18.42
CA ILE A 9 -22.20 -35.56 17.02
C ILE A 9 -21.24 -36.62 16.52
N GLU A 10 -21.76 -37.53 15.70
CA GLU A 10 -21.03 -38.52 14.92
C GLU A 10 -19.62 -38.03 14.57
N ILE A 11 -18.62 -38.83 14.96
CA ILE A 11 -17.26 -38.80 14.39
C ILE A 11 -17.37 -39.37 12.96
N GLY A 12 -18.17 -38.71 12.12
CA GLY A 12 -18.00 -38.81 10.68
C GLY A 12 -16.70 -38.09 10.37
N SER A 13 -15.72 -38.82 9.83
CA SER A 13 -14.46 -38.27 9.33
C SER A 13 -14.74 -36.98 8.56
N ARG A 14 -14.48 -35.82 9.17
CA ARG A 14 -14.54 -34.54 8.44
C ARG A 14 -13.56 -34.71 7.30
N ARG A 15 -14.03 -34.71 6.05
CA ARG A 15 -13.15 -34.76 4.89
C ARG A 15 -12.33 -33.48 4.86
N GLN A 16 -11.17 -33.52 5.51
CA GLN A 16 -10.24 -32.41 5.51
C GLN A 16 -9.27 -32.59 4.34
N ILE A 17 -9.09 -31.52 3.55
CA ILE A 17 -8.10 -31.51 2.46
C ILE A 17 -6.67 -31.54 3.02
N VAL A 18 -6.46 -30.91 4.18
CA VAL A 18 -5.20 -30.92 4.91
C VAL A 18 -5.40 -31.74 6.17
N SER A 19 -4.65 -32.83 6.30
CA SER A 19 -4.74 -33.74 7.44
C SER A 19 -4.44 -33.04 8.77
N ASP A 20 -5.09 -33.51 9.84
CA ASP A 20 -4.87 -33.01 11.19
C ASP A 20 -3.43 -33.24 11.69
N GLU A 21 -2.70 -34.20 11.11
CA GLU A 21 -1.29 -34.44 11.40
C GLU A 21 -0.36 -33.40 10.76
N LEU A 22 -0.65 -32.98 9.51
CA LEU A 22 0.17 -32.03 8.77
C LEU A 22 -0.13 -30.59 9.19
N PHE A 23 -1.37 -30.31 9.58
CA PHE A 23 -1.85 -28.97 9.87
C PHE A 23 -1.03 -28.21 10.93
N PRO A 24 -0.64 -28.79 12.08
CA PRO A 24 0.14 -28.07 13.10
C PRO A 24 1.46 -27.51 12.55
N TYR A 25 2.19 -28.28 11.74
CA TYR A 25 3.45 -27.87 11.14
C TYR A 25 3.27 -26.71 10.16
N LEU A 26 2.30 -26.83 9.25
CA LEU A 26 1.99 -25.78 8.28
C LEU A 26 1.46 -24.51 8.95
N ASN A 27 0.66 -24.66 10.00
CA ASN A 27 0.12 -23.56 10.77
C ASN A 27 1.24 -22.81 11.52
N ILE A 28 2.17 -23.53 12.18
CA ILE A 28 3.35 -22.91 12.82
C ILE A 28 4.18 -22.16 11.78
N LEU A 29 4.44 -22.77 10.62
CA LEU A 29 5.19 -22.14 9.55
C LEU A 29 4.52 -20.84 9.08
N ALA A 30 3.19 -20.87 8.86
CA ALA A 30 2.42 -19.71 8.42
C ALA A 30 2.50 -18.53 9.40
N TRP A 31 2.22 -18.75 10.68
CA TRP A 31 2.27 -17.67 11.69
C TRP A 31 3.70 -17.18 11.95
N THR A 32 4.68 -18.08 12.00
CA THR A 32 6.09 -17.69 12.13
C THR A 32 6.52 -16.83 10.94
N SER A 33 6.09 -17.16 9.73
CA SER A 33 6.39 -16.37 8.54
C SER A 33 5.76 -14.98 8.60
N ILE A 34 4.49 -14.85 9.00
CA ILE A 34 3.86 -13.54 9.22
C ILE A 34 4.68 -12.69 10.21
N LEU A 35 5.18 -13.30 11.29
CA LEU A 35 6.01 -12.59 12.26
C LEU A 35 7.33 -12.10 11.66
N ILE A 36 8.01 -12.95 10.89
CA ILE A 36 9.27 -12.63 10.19
C ILE A 36 9.11 -11.46 9.24
N PHE A 37 7.99 -11.36 8.50
CA PHE A 37 7.75 -10.26 7.56
C PHE A 37 7.20 -9.00 8.24
N SER A 38 6.33 -9.14 9.25
CA SER A 38 5.70 -7.98 9.91
C SER A 38 6.66 -7.19 10.78
N VAL A 39 7.61 -7.82 11.48
CA VAL A 39 8.54 -7.11 12.39
C VAL A 39 9.44 -6.12 11.63
N PRO A 40 10.12 -6.49 10.53
CA PRO A 40 10.84 -5.51 9.71
C PRO A 40 9.93 -4.43 9.14
N ALA A 41 8.69 -4.78 8.76
CA ALA A 41 7.71 -3.82 8.24
C ALA A 41 7.35 -2.74 9.27
N VAL A 42 7.31 -3.08 10.57
CA VAL A 42 7.16 -2.09 11.65
C VAL A 42 8.31 -1.09 11.62
N CYS A 43 9.55 -1.57 11.58
CA CYS A 43 10.74 -0.71 11.54
C CYS A 43 10.75 0.19 10.29
N PHE A 44 10.46 -0.37 9.11
CA PHE A 44 10.44 0.38 7.86
C PHE A 44 9.38 1.47 7.85
N ASN A 45 8.19 1.20 8.38
CA ASN A 45 7.13 2.20 8.45
C ASN A 45 7.34 3.23 9.56
N ALA A 46 7.99 2.86 10.67
CA ALA A 46 8.45 3.83 11.66
C ALA A 46 9.44 4.83 11.04
N ILE A 47 10.41 4.35 10.25
CA ILE A 47 11.33 5.20 9.49
C ILE A 47 10.55 6.11 8.54
N ASN A 48 9.59 5.57 7.77
CA ASN A 48 8.78 6.37 6.85
C ASN A 48 8.05 7.50 7.58
N VAL A 49 7.40 7.21 8.72
CA VAL A 49 6.71 8.20 9.54
C VAL A 49 7.67 9.29 10.02
N ILE A 50 8.82 8.92 10.60
CA ILE A 50 9.83 9.88 11.08
C ILE A 50 10.28 10.81 9.95
N ILE A 51 10.62 10.25 8.79
CA ILE A 51 11.13 11.03 7.66
C ILE A 51 10.06 11.93 7.07
N PHE A 52 8.83 11.45 6.86
CA PHE A 52 7.76 12.32 6.34
C PHE A 52 7.34 13.42 7.31
N CYS A 53 7.38 13.18 8.62
CA CYS A 53 7.21 14.22 9.62
C CYS A 53 8.31 15.29 9.52
N LYS A 54 9.58 14.88 9.33
CA LYS A 54 10.71 15.81 9.16
C LYS A 54 10.69 16.60 7.85
N ILE A 55 10.26 15.99 6.74
CA ILE A 55 10.09 16.68 5.44
C ILE A 55 9.05 17.79 5.55
N GLY A 56 8.05 17.59 6.42
CA GLY A 56 6.89 18.45 6.53
C GLY A 56 5.84 18.13 5.46
N VAL A 57 4.59 17.98 5.88
CA VAL A 57 3.42 17.76 5.02
C VAL A 57 3.04 19.04 4.28
N THR A 58 3.80 19.34 3.23
CA THR A 58 3.65 20.56 2.42
C THR A 58 2.71 20.38 1.23
N ASP A 59 2.58 19.17 0.72
CA ASP A 59 1.76 18.83 -0.45
C ASP A 59 0.84 17.64 -0.17
N SER A 60 -0.18 17.48 -1.01
CA SER A 60 -1.16 16.40 -0.88
C SER A 60 -0.54 15.00 -0.91
N ILE A 61 0.60 14.81 -1.60
CA ILE A 61 1.19 13.49 -1.82
C ILE A 61 1.92 13.06 -0.56
N THR A 62 2.69 13.98 0.00
CA THR A 62 3.37 13.79 1.28
C THR A 62 2.37 13.50 2.40
N VAL A 63 1.19 14.15 2.38
CA VAL A 63 0.07 13.80 3.29
C VAL A 63 -0.37 12.35 3.12
N CYS A 64 -0.64 11.91 1.89
CA CYS A 64 -1.06 10.53 1.63
C CYS A 64 0.01 9.51 2.02
N PHE A 65 1.29 9.77 1.75
CA PHE A 65 2.38 8.86 2.10
C PHE A 65 2.62 8.78 3.62
N LEU A 66 2.51 9.90 4.34
CA LEU A 66 2.56 9.89 5.80
C LEU A 66 1.40 9.07 6.37
N TYR A 67 0.18 9.32 5.88
CA TYR A 67 -1.02 8.60 6.34
C TYR A 67 -0.92 7.10 6.05
N LEU A 68 -0.45 6.74 4.85
CA LEU A 68 -0.20 5.34 4.47
C LEU A 68 0.83 4.69 5.40
N ALA A 69 1.95 5.37 5.67
CA ALA A 69 2.98 4.88 6.58
C ALA A 69 2.46 4.67 8.02
N VAL A 70 1.56 5.54 8.51
CA VAL A 70 0.92 5.36 9.83
C VAL A 70 0.00 4.14 9.82
N CYS A 71 -0.82 3.95 8.78
CA CYS A 71 -1.70 2.78 8.66
C CYS A 71 -0.90 1.47 8.57
N ASP A 72 0.14 1.46 7.76
CA ASP A 72 1.05 0.32 7.61
C ASP A 72 1.79 0.04 8.93
N PHE A 73 2.30 1.07 9.63
CA PHE A 73 2.91 0.89 10.95
C PHE A 73 1.95 0.26 11.95
N CYS A 74 0.74 0.80 12.10
CA CYS A 74 -0.26 0.29 13.04
C CYS A 74 -0.70 -1.14 12.69
N SER A 75 -0.97 -1.42 11.42
CA SER A 75 -1.34 -2.77 10.99
C SER A 75 -0.20 -3.76 11.20
N MET A 76 1.05 -3.40 10.93
CA MET A 76 2.19 -4.30 11.11
C MET A 76 2.51 -4.54 12.59
N VAL A 77 2.36 -3.55 13.47
CA VAL A 77 2.47 -3.75 14.92
C VAL A 77 1.43 -4.77 15.39
N LEU A 78 0.17 -4.60 14.98
CA LEU A 78 -0.90 -5.52 15.33
C LEU A 78 -0.69 -6.92 14.72
N ALA A 79 -0.12 -7.00 13.51
CA ALA A 79 0.26 -8.24 12.87
C ALA A 79 1.33 -9.00 13.63
N SER A 80 2.39 -8.32 14.02
CA SER A 80 3.44 -8.90 14.85
C SER A 80 2.89 -9.36 16.19
N LEU A 81 2.03 -8.58 16.86
CA LEU A 81 1.43 -8.95 18.13
C LEU A 81 0.54 -10.19 18.01
N PHE A 82 -0.44 -10.21 17.09
CA PHE A 82 -1.33 -11.37 17.01
C PHE A 82 -0.57 -12.63 16.60
N SER A 83 0.46 -12.50 15.76
CA SER A 83 1.24 -13.64 15.29
C SER A 83 2.14 -14.17 16.39
N PHE A 84 2.81 -13.28 17.13
CA PHE A 84 3.61 -13.64 18.30
C PHE A 84 2.80 -14.46 19.31
N PHE A 85 1.64 -13.95 19.74
CA PHE A 85 0.77 -14.67 20.65
C PHE A 85 0.33 -16.02 20.10
N ARG A 86 0.05 -16.10 18.78
CA ARG A 86 -0.36 -17.34 18.14
C ARG A 86 0.78 -18.37 18.09
N VAL A 87 2.00 -17.95 17.78
CA VAL A 87 3.20 -18.81 17.78
C VAL A 87 3.47 -19.32 19.18
N CYS A 88 3.50 -18.46 20.20
CA CYS A 88 3.74 -18.90 21.57
C CYS A 88 2.66 -19.87 22.08
N PHE A 89 1.40 -19.68 21.68
CA PHE A 89 0.32 -20.64 21.96
C PHE A 89 0.57 -22.00 21.28
N LEU A 90 1.02 -22.01 20.03
CA LEU A 90 1.29 -23.24 19.28
C LEU A 90 2.48 -24.04 19.85
N PHE A 91 3.48 -23.35 20.39
CA PHE A 91 4.62 -23.99 21.09
C PHE A 91 4.32 -24.34 22.56
N SER A 92 3.08 -24.15 23.03
CA SER A 92 2.67 -24.44 24.41
C SER A 92 3.58 -23.76 25.45
N VAL A 93 4.02 -22.53 25.18
CA VAL A 93 4.87 -21.76 26.11
C VAL A 93 4.16 -21.64 27.47
N PRO A 94 4.86 -21.81 28.60
CA PRO A 94 4.24 -21.67 29.93
C PRO A 94 3.47 -20.35 30.07
N GLY A 95 2.21 -20.43 30.50
CA GLY A 95 1.33 -19.26 30.63
C GLY A 95 0.64 -18.79 29.35
N SER A 96 0.80 -19.50 28.22
CA SER A 96 0.20 -19.13 26.93
C SER A 96 -1.32 -19.33 26.82
N GLU A 97 -1.99 -19.79 27.88
CA GLU A 97 -3.45 -20.04 27.90
C GLU A 97 -4.26 -18.80 27.48
N ASN A 98 -3.80 -17.60 27.84
CA ASN A 98 -4.43 -16.33 27.50
C ASN A 98 -4.08 -15.81 26.09
N PHE A 99 -3.04 -16.37 25.45
CA PHE A 99 -2.50 -15.85 24.20
C PHE A 99 -3.47 -15.99 23.03
N ARG A 100 -4.38 -16.98 23.06
CA ARG A 100 -5.46 -17.07 22.07
C ARG A 100 -6.34 -15.81 22.08
N THR A 101 -6.66 -15.31 23.27
CA THR A 101 -7.48 -14.11 23.45
C THR A 101 -6.70 -12.86 23.08
N TYR A 102 -5.42 -12.76 23.44
CA TYR A 102 -4.58 -11.63 23.02
C TYR A 102 -4.39 -11.58 21.50
N SER A 103 -4.19 -12.73 20.86
CA SER A 103 -4.11 -12.84 19.40
C SER A 103 -5.41 -12.35 18.74
N PHE A 104 -6.58 -12.72 19.26
CA PHE A 104 -7.87 -12.22 18.77
C PHE A 104 -8.02 -10.70 18.93
N ASN A 105 -7.66 -10.17 20.10
CA ASN A 105 -7.78 -8.73 20.40
C ASN A 105 -6.83 -7.89 19.55
N ALA A 106 -5.63 -8.38 19.22
CA ALA A 106 -4.72 -7.71 18.28
C ALA A 106 -5.18 -7.86 16.82
N GLY A 107 -5.74 -9.02 16.44
CA GLY A 107 -6.22 -9.29 15.09
C GLY A 107 -7.47 -8.51 14.68
N THR A 108 -8.31 -8.09 15.62
CA THR A 108 -9.54 -7.34 15.30
C THR A 108 -9.28 -5.91 14.78
N PRO A 109 -8.51 -5.05 15.47
CA PRO A 109 -8.14 -3.72 14.96
C PRO A 109 -7.16 -3.78 13.79
N TYR A 110 -6.41 -4.88 13.61
CA TYR A 110 -5.51 -5.06 12.47
C TYR A 110 -6.23 -4.83 11.12
N TYR A 111 -7.43 -5.41 10.96
CA TYR A 111 -8.20 -5.27 9.72
C TYR A 111 -8.60 -3.83 9.42
N LEU A 112 -8.90 -3.02 10.45
CA LEU A 112 -9.24 -1.61 10.25
C LEU A 112 -8.07 -0.87 9.60
N PHE A 113 -6.86 -1.00 10.16
CA PHE A 113 -5.67 -0.32 9.63
C PHE A 113 -5.26 -0.85 8.25
N LEU A 114 -5.42 -2.15 8.01
CA LEU A 114 -5.20 -2.72 6.68
C LEU A 114 -6.16 -2.13 5.63
N THR A 115 -7.46 -2.01 5.97
CA THR A 115 -8.44 -1.39 5.08
C THR A 115 -8.19 0.11 4.90
N LEU A 116 -7.71 0.82 5.92
CA LEU A 116 -7.30 2.23 5.81
C LEU A 116 -6.11 2.41 4.86
N ALA A 117 -5.11 1.53 4.96
CA ALA A 117 -3.97 1.52 4.03
C ALA A 117 -4.45 1.27 2.59
N ALA A 118 -5.29 0.26 2.36
CA ALA A 118 -5.84 -0.04 1.04
C ALA A 118 -6.68 1.11 0.45
N ALA A 119 -7.52 1.75 1.26
CA ALA A 119 -8.30 2.92 0.86
C ALA A 119 -7.40 4.11 0.50
N THR A 120 -6.32 4.32 1.27
CA THR A 120 -5.34 5.37 1.02
C THR A 120 -4.58 5.13 -0.29
N THR A 121 -4.14 3.90 -0.54
CA THR A 121 -3.49 3.52 -1.80
C THR A 121 -4.44 3.70 -2.98
N THR A 122 -5.72 3.38 -2.82
CA THR A 122 -6.75 3.63 -3.84
C THR A 122 -6.93 5.12 -4.10
N TYR A 123 -6.94 5.96 -3.06
CA TYR A 123 -6.98 7.41 -3.21
C TYR A 123 -5.75 7.96 -3.92
N ILE A 124 -4.55 7.46 -3.61
CA ILE A 124 -3.32 7.78 -4.33
C ILE A 124 -3.45 7.39 -5.81
N ALA A 125 -3.95 6.21 -6.11
CA ALA A 125 -4.16 5.72 -7.48
C ALA A 125 -5.12 6.65 -8.25
N LEU A 126 -6.26 6.99 -7.66
CA LEU A 126 -7.25 7.91 -8.24
C LEU A 126 -6.66 9.29 -8.47
N GLN A 127 -5.96 9.85 -7.49
CA GLN A 127 -5.32 11.15 -7.61
C GLN A 127 -4.35 11.17 -8.80
N ARG A 128 -3.52 10.13 -8.97
CA ARG A 128 -2.53 10.07 -10.06
C ARG A 128 -3.17 9.74 -11.40
N GLY A 129 -4.12 8.80 -11.42
CA GLY A 129 -4.86 8.42 -12.61
C GLY A 129 -5.62 9.60 -13.20
N LEU A 130 -6.31 10.38 -12.36
CA LEU A 130 -7.01 11.58 -12.79
C LEU A 130 -6.06 12.68 -13.23
N CYS A 131 -4.90 12.86 -12.59
CA CYS A 131 -3.91 13.85 -13.05
C CYS A 131 -3.38 13.55 -14.46
N VAL A 132 -3.38 12.27 -14.84
CA VAL A 132 -2.95 11.82 -16.16
C VAL A 132 -4.09 11.84 -17.17
N ALA A 133 -5.27 11.32 -16.80
CA ALA A 133 -6.41 11.21 -17.69
C ALA A 133 -7.15 12.54 -17.89
N TRP A 134 -7.22 13.39 -16.86
CA TRP A 134 -7.99 14.63 -16.88
C TRP A 134 -7.30 15.79 -16.14
N PRO A 135 -6.19 16.33 -16.68
CA PRO A 135 -5.35 17.32 -16.00
C PRO A 135 -6.07 18.62 -15.64
N PHE A 136 -7.09 19.03 -16.42
CA PHE A 136 -7.85 20.26 -16.19
C PHE A 136 -8.67 20.23 -14.90
N LEU A 137 -9.28 19.08 -14.56
CA LEU A 137 -10.04 18.93 -13.32
C LEU A 137 -9.10 18.87 -12.10
N THR A 138 -7.92 18.27 -12.27
CA THR A 138 -7.02 17.97 -11.16
C THR A 138 -6.15 19.13 -10.68
N ARG A 139 -6.00 20.20 -11.50
CA ARG A 139 -5.11 21.33 -11.19
C ARG A 139 -5.38 21.97 -9.82
N ASN A 140 -6.65 21.98 -9.40
CA ASN A 140 -7.07 22.53 -8.10
C ASN A 140 -7.85 21.53 -7.22
N ALA A 141 -8.12 20.31 -7.70
CA ALA A 141 -8.91 19.34 -6.94
C ALA A 141 -8.13 18.77 -5.74
N PHE A 142 -6.85 18.44 -5.95
CA PHE A 142 -6.04 17.69 -4.98
C PHE A 142 -5.06 18.57 -4.21
N THR A 143 -5.59 19.47 -3.38
CA THR A 143 -4.79 20.29 -2.48
C THR A 143 -4.53 19.56 -1.15
N ARG A 144 -3.51 20.02 -0.40
CA ARG A 144 -3.13 19.46 0.90
C ARG A 144 -4.33 19.32 1.85
N ASN A 145 -5.04 20.42 2.10
CA ASN A 145 -6.12 20.45 3.08
C ASN A 145 -7.30 19.57 2.66
N ARG A 146 -7.61 19.51 1.36
CA ARG A 146 -8.65 18.63 0.83
C ARG A 146 -8.29 17.16 1.03
N SER A 147 -7.03 16.78 0.76
CA SER A 147 -6.57 15.40 0.99
C SER A 147 -6.58 15.02 2.47
N ILE A 148 -6.26 15.95 3.39
CA ILE A 148 -6.42 15.72 4.83
C ILE A 148 -7.89 15.42 5.15
N VAL A 149 -8.82 16.26 4.68
CA VAL A 149 -10.26 16.05 4.91
C VAL A 149 -10.73 14.71 4.37
N VAL A 150 -10.31 14.32 3.16
CA VAL A 150 -10.67 13.02 2.56
C VAL A 150 -10.15 11.86 3.42
N LEU A 151 -8.86 11.86 3.80
CA LEU A 151 -8.27 10.77 4.58
C LEU A 151 -8.85 10.67 6.00
N VAL A 152 -9.14 11.81 6.64
CA VAL A 152 -9.83 11.86 7.93
C VAL A 152 -11.27 11.34 7.79
N SER A 153 -11.95 11.67 6.71
CA SER A 153 -13.31 11.15 6.44
C SER A 153 -13.29 9.63 6.23
N ILE A 154 -12.32 9.12 5.47
CA ILE A 154 -12.10 7.68 5.28
C ILE A 154 -11.88 6.99 6.64
N TYR A 155 -11.07 7.59 7.53
CA TYR A 155 -10.88 7.08 8.88
C TYR A 155 -12.19 6.93 9.64
N PHE A 156 -12.97 8.02 9.76
CA PHE A 156 -14.21 7.99 10.53
C PHE A 156 -15.26 7.04 9.95
N ILE A 157 -15.36 6.93 8.62
CA ILE A 157 -16.29 6.00 7.97
C ILE A 157 -15.90 4.55 8.30
N LEU A 158 -14.64 4.17 8.06
CA LEU A 158 -14.18 2.79 8.29
C LEU A 158 -14.13 2.43 9.78
N PHE A 159 -13.76 3.39 10.63
CA PHE A 159 -13.84 3.24 12.08
C PHE A 159 -15.28 3.04 12.53
N GLY A 160 -16.24 3.80 11.98
CA GLY A 160 -17.67 3.63 12.22
C GLY A 160 -18.20 2.26 11.81
N CYS A 161 -17.72 1.69 10.71
CA CYS A 161 -18.06 0.31 10.31
C CYS A 161 -17.42 -0.73 11.24
N TRP A 162 -16.22 -0.48 11.75
CA TRP A 162 -15.48 -1.38 12.64
C TRP A 162 -15.99 -1.34 14.09
N LEU A 163 -16.42 -0.18 14.57
CA LEU A 163 -16.78 0.05 15.98
C LEU A 163 -17.88 -0.89 16.49
N PRO A 164 -19.00 -1.14 15.78
CA PRO A 164 -19.99 -2.11 16.22
C PRO A 164 -19.39 -3.50 16.45
N ARG A 165 -18.46 -3.94 15.57
CA ARG A 165 -17.78 -5.23 15.68
C ARG A 165 -16.92 -5.25 16.94
N ALA A 166 -16.16 -4.20 17.19
CA ALA A 166 -15.33 -4.04 18.38
C ALA A 166 -16.17 -4.06 19.68
N SER A 167 -17.38 -3.50 19.67
CA SER A 167 -18.29 -3.51 20.83
C SER A 167 -19.07 -4.82 21.02
N SER A 168 -19.01 -5.74 20.07
CA SER A 168 -19.86 -6.95 20.05
C SER A 168 -19.24 -8.17 20.76
N TYR A 169 -18.12 -7.99 21.46
CA TYR A 169 -17.50 -8.99 22.32
C TYR A 169 -16.89 -8.35 23.57
N ARG A 170 -16.64 -9.17 24.59
CA ARG A 170 -15.89 -8.78 25.79
C ARG A 170 -14.96 -9.90 26.24
N ASN A 171 -13.88 -9.55 26.95
CA ASN A 171 -13.00 -10.54 27.55
C ASN A 171 -13.52 -10.89 28.95
N ILE A 172 -13.66 -12.19 29.26
CA ILE A 172 -14.07 -12.68 30.57
C ILE A 172 -13.08 -13.73 31.08
N TYR A 173 -12.96 -13.84 32.40
CA TYR A 173 -12.19 -14.90 33.04
C TYR A 173 -13.09 -16.11 33.32
N VAL A 174 -12.65 -17.29 32.88
CA VAL A 174 -13.34 -18.57 33.09
C VAL A 174 -12.38 -19.54 33.80
N PRO A 175 -12.85 -20.40 34.72
CA PRO A 175 -11.99 -21.42 35.34
C PRO A 175 -11.29 -22.32 34.30
N GLY A 176 -10.01 -22.62 34.53
CA GLY A 176 -9.20 -23.47 33.68
C GLY A 176 -9.69 -24.92 33.67
N ARG A 177 -9.60 -25.59 32.51
CA ARG A 177 -10.10 -26.96 32.32
C ARG A 177 -9.27 -28.03 33.04
N THR A 178 -8.02 -27.74 33.38
CA THR A 178 -7.04 -28.69 33.94
C THR A 178 -6.81 -28.49 35.43
N THR A 179 -6.90 -27.25 35.91
CA THR A 179 -6.79 -26.90 37.33
C THR A 179 -7.89 -25.90 37.65
N ASN A 180 -8.87 -26.31 38.46
CA ASN A 180 -10.01 -25.48 38.92
C ASN A 180 -9.59 -24.21 39.72
N SER A 181 -8.29 -23.92 39.81
CA SER A 181 -7.69 -22.79 40.50
C SER A 181 -7.17 -21.69 39.55
N SER A 182 -6.80 -22.02 38.29
CA SER A 182 -6.36 -21.00 37.32
C SER A 182 -7.55 -20.38 36.58
N ARG A 183 -7.49 -19.07 36.30
CA ARG A 183 -8.50 -18.36 35.49
C ARG A 183 -7.91 -18.04 34.12
N ILE A 184 -8.60 -18.47 33.06
CA ILE A 184 -8.21 -18.24 31.67
C ILE A 184 -9.07 -17.10 31.10
N LEU A 185 -8.43 -16.16 30.43
CA LEU A 185 -9.08 -15.07 29.71
C LEU A 185 -9.60 -15.60 28.37
N VAL A 186 -10.91 -15.51 28.15
CA VAL A 186 -11.58 -15.94 26.92
C VAL A 186 -12.41 -14.81 26.32
N VAL A 187 -12.55 -14.82 25.00
CA VAL A 187 -13.45 -13.93 24.27
C VAL A 187 -14.88 -14.44 24.42
N HIS A 188 -15.75 -13.62 25.00
CA HIS A 188 -17.17 -13.86 25.10
C HIS A 188 -17.92 -12.99 24.10
N TYR A 189 -18.50 -13.62 23.08
CA TYR A 189 -19.30 -12.97 22.05
C TYR A 189 -20.68 -12.59 22.60
N LEU A 190 -21.12 -11.37 22.30
CA LEU A 190 -22.49 -10.93 22.61
C LEU A 190 -23.46 -11.48 21.56
N GLY A 191 -24.77 -11.51 21.85
CA GLY A 191 -25.78 -12.05 20.94
C GLY A 191 -25.80 -11.37 19.55
N VAL A 192 -25.35 -10.11 19.48
CA VAL A 192 -25.24 -9.34 18.23
C VAL A 192 -23.99 -9.63 17.40
N TRP A 193 -22.97 -10.31 17.97
CA TRP A 193 -21.66 -10.55 17.31
C TRP A 193 -21.82 -11.13 15.92
N LYS A 194 -22.64 -12.17 15.77
CA LYS A 194 -22.80 -12.87 14.49
C LYS A 194 -23.27 -11.93 13.38
N HIS A 195 -24.28 -11.11 13.65
CA HIS A 195 -24.83 -10.19 12.65
C HIS A 195 -23.84 -9.09 12.29
N VAL A 196 -23.15 -8.54 13.29
CA VAL A 196 -22.21 -7.44 13.09
C VAL A 196 -20.92 -7.91 12.41
N ASP A 197 -20.40 -9.07 12.80
CA ASP A 197 -19.24 -9.70 12.17
C ASP A 197 -19.54 -10.08 10.72
N SER A 198 -20.72 -10.64 10.43
CA SER A 198 -21.16 -10.91 9.06
C SER A 198 -21.28 -9.65 8.22
N PHE A 199 -21.89 -8.57 8.74
CA PHE A 199 -21.95 -7.29 8.03
C PHE A 199 -20.54 -6.76 7.72
N TYR A 200 -19.67 -6.73 8.73
CA TYR A 200 -18.31 -6.23 8.56
C TYR A 200 -17.53 -7.04 7.52
N ASN A 201 -17.61 -8.38 7.59
CA ASN A 201 -16.91 -9.23 6.64
C ASN A 201 -17.46 -9.04 5.21
N ILE A 202 -18.78 -9.09 5.02
CA ILE A 202 -19.39 -8.98 3.68
C ILE A 202 -19.18 -7.57 3.09
N PHE A 203 -19.47 -6.53 3.86
CA PHE A 203 -19.43 -5.17 3.33
C PHE A 203 -17.99 -4.62 3.27
N VAL A 204 -17.25 -4.69 4.38
CA VAL A 204 -15.94 -4.04 4.50
C VAL A 204 -14.82 -4.91 3.95
N GLN A 205 -14.79 -6.21 4.28
CA GLN A 205 -13.67 -7.07 3.88
C GLN A 205 -13.84 -7.64 2.46
N ILE A 206 -15.07 -7.83 2.00
CA ILE A 206 -15.35 -8.43 0.69
C ILE A 206 -15.72 -7.34 -0.32
N PHE A 207 -16.88 -6.69 -0.17
CA PHE A 207 -17.38 -5.75 -1.17
C PHE A 207 -16.44 -4.56 -1.39
N LEU A 208 -16.03 -3.87 -0.32
CA LEU A 208 -15.10 -2.73 -0.45
C LEU A 208 -13.74 -3.15 -1.01
N LEU A 209 -13.24 -4.35 -0.69
CA LEU A 209 -11.98 -4.85 -1.25
C LEU A 209 -12.07 -4.99 -2.76
N PHE A 210 -13.15 -5.59 -3.29
CA PHE A 210 -13.35 -5.70 -4.73
C PHE A 210 -13.44 -4.33 -5.40
N VAL A 211 -14.21 -3.41 -4.83
CA VAL A 211 -14.34 -2.04 -5.36
C VAL A 211 -12.97 -1.36 -5.41
N GLN A 212 -12.21 -1.39 -4.31
CA GLN A 212 -10.88 -0.80 -4.24
C GLN A 212 -9.92 -1.44 -5.24
N TYR A 213 -9.91 -2.77 -5.34
CA TYR A 213 -9.04 -3.49 -6.26
C TYR A 213 -9.34 -3.16 -7.72
N MET A 214 -10.62 -3.11 -8.11
CA MET A 214 -11.03 -2.74 -9.47
C MET A 214 -10.67 -1.28 -9.79
N LEU A 215 -10.90 -0.36 -8.85
CA LEU A 215 -10.50 1.04 -9.01
C LEU A 215 -8.98 1.18 -9.17
N MET A 216 -8.18 0.44 -8.40
CA MET A 216 -6.73 0.44 -8.53
C MET A 216 -6.28 -0.08 -9.90
N LEU A 217 -6.89 -1.17 -10.40
CA LEU A 217 -6.60 -1.69 -11.74
C LEU A 217 -6.90 -0.65 -12.83
N ILE A 218 -8.08 -0.03 -12.80
CA ILE A 218 -8.49 1.01 -13.76
C ILE A 218 -7.51 2.18 -13.71
N CYS A 219 -7.17 2.67 -12.52
CA CYS A 219 -6.23 3.77 -12.33
C CYS A 219 -4.81 3.41 -12.80
N ALA A 220 -4.33 2.20 -12.50
CA ALA A 220 -3.03 1.73 -12.94
C ALA A 220 -2.94 1.70 -14.47
N VAL A 221 -3.98 1.20 -15.15
CA VAL A 221 -4.06 1.22 -16.62
C VAL A 221 -4.05 2.66 -17.14
N ALA A 222 -4.85 3.56 -16.56
CA ALA A 222 -4.89 4.96 -16.97
C ALA A 222 -3.51 5.66 -16.83
N ILE A 223 -2.82 5.43 -15.71
CA ILE A 223 -1.47 5.97 -15.48
C ILE A 223 -0.48 5.39 -16.50
N ALA A 224 -0.50 4.07 -16.71
CA ALA A 224 0.41 3.41 -17.65
C ALA A 224 0.21 3.90 -19.09
N VAL A 225 -1.04 4.05 -19.54
CA VAL A 225 -1.37 4.56 -20.87
C VAL A 225 -0.89 6.01 -21.02
N GLY A 226 -1.21 6.90 -20.09
CA GLY A 226 -0.82 8.30 -20.22
C GLY A 226 0.68 8.55 -20.06
N MET A 227 1.40 7.72 -19.30
CA MET A 227 2.87 7.72 -19.28
C MET A 227 3.45 7.36 -20.65
N ARG A 228 2.89 6.36 -21.35
CA ARG A 228 3.34 5.96 -22.70
C ARG A 228 3.09 7.04 -23.74
N THR A 229 1.93 7.68 -23.72
CA THR A 229 1.59 8.79 -24.63
C THR A 229 2.56 9.96 -24.45
N SER A 230 2.88 10.30 -23.20
CA SER A 230 3.82 11.36 -22.87
C SER A 230 5.26 11.10 -23.35
N MET A 231 5.66 9.82 -23.44
CA MET A 231 6.97 9.43 -23.95
C MET A 231 7.05 9.50 -25.48
N LYS A 232 6.00 9.08 -26.20
CA LYS A 232 5.95 9.13 -27.68
C LYS A 232 5.98 10.56 -28.24
N LEU A 233 5.31 11.50 -27.57
CA LEU A 233 5.34 12.92 -27.97
C LEU A 233 6.75 13.54 -27.85
N LYS A 234 7.62 12.94 -27.02
CA LYS A 234 8.96 13.43 -26.75
C LYS A 234 9.98 12.98 -27.80
N SER A 235 9.84 11.78 -28.36
CA SER A 235 10.74 11.29 -29.43
C SER A 235 10.59 12.11 -30.71
N THR A 236 9.36 12.50 -31.08
CA THR A 236 9.09 13.25 -32.32
C THR A 236 9.62 14.69 -32.26
N SER A 237 9.71 15.30 -31.08
CA SER A 237 10.19 16.69 -30.91
C SER A 237 11.71 16.82 -30.99
N THR A 238 12.47 15.72 -30.89
CA THR A 238 13.95 15.73 -30.96
C THR A 238 14.49 15.51 -32.37
N SER A 239 13.65 15.06 -33.30
CA SER A 239 14.03 14.74 -34.69
C SER A 239 13.81 15.89 -35.68
N ALA A 240 13.35 17.06 -35.23
CA ALA A 240 13.02 18.21 -36.07
C ALA A 240 14.01 19.39 -35.92
N ALA A 241 15.30 19.10 -35.74
CA ALA A 241 16.35 20.11 -35.95
C ALA A 241 16.82 19.99 -37.42
N PRO A 242 16.68 21.02 -38.27
CA PRO A 242 17.19 20.96 -39.63
C PRO A 242 18.71 20.98 -39.59
N ASP A 243 19.32 19.94 -40.15
CA ASP A 243 20.75 19.81 -40.40
C ASP A 243 21.14 20.76 -41.54
N SER A 244 21.48 22.01 -41.21
CA SER A 244 22.04 22.96 -42.17
C SER A 244 23.52 22.65 -42.40
N ARG A 245 23.80 21.62 -43.19
CA ARG A 245 25.11 21.36 -43.82
C ARG A 245 24.93 21.05 -45.30
N GLY A 246 24.67 22.09 -46.09
CA GLY A 246 24.82 22.06 -47.53
C GLY A 246 25.94 23.00 -47.94
N ASN A 247 27.18 22.52 -48.02
CA ASN A 247 28.28 23.24 -48.67
C ASN A 247 28.73 22.43 -49.89
N ARG A 248 28.33 22.88 -51.08
CA ARG A 248 28.90 22.49 -52.38
C ARG A 248 29.81 23.64 -52.82
N SER A 249 31.12 23.40 -52.82
CA SER A 249 32.14 24.15 -53.59
C SER A 249 31.99 23.77 -55.07
N ASP A 250 32.00 24.67 -56.05
CA ASP A 250 33.13 25.46 -56.60
C ASP A 250 32.59 26.29 -57.82
N PRO A 251 33.36 27.15 -58.54
CA PRO A 251 34.27 28.20 -58.11
C PRO A 251 34.18 29.51 -58.99
N LYS A 252 34.96 30.54 -58.59
CA LYS A 252 35.57 31.66 -59.38
C LYS A 252 34.91 33.06 -59.45
N LYS A 253 35.85 34.02 -59.36
CA LYS A 253 35.96 35.39 -59.93
C LYS A 253 35.52 36.54 -58.99
N LEU A 254 36.49 37.30 -58.43
CA LEU A 254 36.97 38.65 -58.85
C LEU A 254 35.78 39.64 -58.92
N GLU A 255 35.74 40.83 -58.30
CA GLU A 255 36.75 41.82 -57.93
C GLU A 255 36.01 42.97 -57.18
N ASN A 256 36.75 43.76 -56.38
CA ASN A 256 36.51 45.14 -55.90
C ASN A 256 35.08 45.71 -55.76
N THR A 257 34.77 46.29 -54.59
CA THR A 257 34.58 47.76 -54.40
C THR A 257 34.45 48.08 -52.90
N ARG A 258 35.19 49.10 -52.45
CA ARG A 258 35.03 49.75 -51.14
C ARG A 258 33.85 50.71 -51.23
N GLU A 259 32.91 50.68 -50.29
CA GLU A 259 32.31 51.90 -49.76
C GLU A 259 31.57 51.65 -48.44
N PHE A 260 31.53 52.72 -47.66
CA PHE A 260 31.04 52.85 -46.29
C PHE A 260 29.56 52.49 -46.14
N GLU A 261 29.20 51.77 -45.08
CA GLU A 261 28.07 52.18 -44.24
C GLU A 261 28.13 51.56 -42.84
N ASN A 262 28.01 52.44 -41.86
CA ASN A 262 28.10 52.17 -40.43
C ASN A 262 26.66 52.23 -39.90
N VAL A 263 25.98 51.09 -39.76
CA VAL A 263 24.67 51.01 -39.10
C VAL A 263 24.58 49.75 -38.23
N GLN A 264 24.91 49.94 -36.95
CA GLN A 264 24.14 49.47 -35.80
C GLN A 264 23.63 48.01 -35.82
N ASN A 265 24.56 47.05 -35.77
CA ASN A 265 24.27 45.73 -35.19
C ASN A 265 24.34 45.83 -33.66
N ASN A 266 23.18 45.91 -33.00
CA ASN A 266 23.00 45.48 -31.61
C ASN A 266 21.52 45.58 -31.22
N THR A 267 20.72 44.55 -31.50
CA THR A 267 19.45 44.25 -30.80
C THR A 267 18.90 42.87 -31.20
N LEU A 268 19.75 41.84 -31.26
CA LEU A 268 19.28 40.45 -31.42
C LEU A 268 20.16 39.50 -30.62
N ASP A 269 20.15 39.60 -29.29
CA ASP A 269 20.67 38.50 -28.47
C ASP A 269 19.98 38.32 -27.09
N SER A 270 19.16 39.27 -26.64
CA SER A 270 18.44 39.12 -25.36
C SER A 270 17.17 38.27 -25.42
N ARG A 271 16.70 37.87 -26.62
CA ARG A 271 15.48 37.06 -26.79
C ARG A 271 15.74 35.55 -26.83
N SER A 272 16.97 35.13 -27.12
CA SER A 272 17.40 33.73 -27.19
C SER A 272 17.64 33.12 -25.80
N GLU A 273 18.30 33.87 -24.89
CA GLU A 273 18.57 33.41 -23.52
C GLU A 273 17.32 33.31 -22.64
N SER A 274 16.35 34.22 -22.80
CA SER A 274 15.10 34.15 -22.02
C SER A 274 14.25 32.93 -22.43
N ASN A 275 14.16 32.62 -23.72
CA ASN A 275 13.41 31.47 -24.24
C ASN A 275 14.08 30.13 -23.88
N THR A 276 15.41 30.05 -23.87
CA THR A 276 16.14 28.84 -23.44
C THR A 276 16.01 28.60 -21.93
N GLY A 277 16.05 29.65 -21.10
CA GLY A 277 15.79 29.57 -19.66
C GLY A 277 14.35 29.13 -19.31
N LEU A 278 13.35 29.68 -20.01
CA LEU A 278 11.94 29.30 -19.86
C LEU A 278 11.68 27.84 -20.27
N ASN A 279 12.26 27.38 -21.39
CA ASN A 279 12.16 25.98 -21.84
C ASN A 279 12.88 25.00 -20.90
N LYS A 280 14.02 25.39 -20.32
CA LYS A 280 14.72 24.56 -19.33
C LYS A 280 13.94 24.41 -18.03
N LYS A 281 13.33 25.50 -17.53
CA LYS A 281 12.50 25.49 -16.31
C LYS A 281 11.21 24.67 -16.51
N SER A 282 10.55 24.79 -17.66
CA SER A 282 9.33 24.03 -17.97
C SER A 282 9.61 22.52 -18.11
N MET A 283 10.72 22.14 -18.76
CA MET A 283 11.16 20.74 -18.84
C MET A 283 11.53 20.15 -17.47
N LEU A 284 12.20 20.91 -16.61
CA LEU A 284 12.56 20.46 -15.27
C LEU A 284 11.31 20.19 -14.41
N ASN A 285 10.31 21.06 -14.49
CA ASN A 285 9.04 20.86 -13.77
C ASN A 285 8.31 19.61 -14.26
N LYS A 286 8.22 19.39 -15.58
CA LYS A 286 7.64 18.16 -16.15
C LYS A 286 8.37 16.90 -15.68
N ARG A 287 9.71 16.92 -15.58
CA ARG A 287 10.49 15.77 -15.07
C ARG A 287 10.17 15.46 -13.60
N LYS A 288 10.05 16.49 -12.76
CA LYS A 288 9.68 16.33 -11.34
C LYS A 288 8.27 15.76 -11.19
N GLU A 289 7.30 16.26 -11.95
CA GLU A 289 5.93 15.73 -11.97
C GLU A 289 5.88 14.26 -12.42
N MET A 290 6.66 13.90 -13.45
CA MET A 290 6.75 12.52 -13.92
C MET A 290 7.36 11.58 -12.86
N GLN A 291 8.39 12.01 -12.13
CA GLN A 291 8.95 11.22 -11.03
C GLN A 291 7.91 10.94 -9.95
N VAL A 292 7.11 11.95 -9.61
CA VAL A 292 6.03 11.85 -8.64
C VAL A 292 4.91 10.89 -9.09
N ILE A 293 4.61 10.85 -10.40
CA ILE A 293 3.66 9.89 -10.96
C ILE A 293 4.26 8.48 -10.93
N LYS A 294 5.53 8.32 -11.32
CA LYS A 294 6.23 7.03 -11.35
C LYS A 294 6.31 6.37 -9.97
N GLN A 295 6.69 7.11 -8.92
CA GLN A 295 6.72 6.56 -7.55
C GLN A 295 5.35 6.03 -7.12
N ALA A 296 4.29 6.79 -7.39
CA ALA A 296 2.94 6.45 -6.95
C ALA A 296 2.38 5.29 -7.77
N PHE A 297 2.69 5.23 -9.07
CA PHE A 297 2.36 4.08 -9.91
C PHE A 297 2.99 2.78 -9.38
N ILE A 298 4.25 2.82 -8.94
CA ILE A 298 4.92 1.64 -8.39
C ILE A 298 4.26 1.20 -7.08
N ILE A 299 3.89 2.12 -6.19
CA ILE A 299 3.13 1.79 -4.96
C ILE A 299 1.82 1.08 -5.30
N VAL A 300 1.06 1.61 -6.27
CA VAL A 300 -0.20 1.02 -6.71
C VAL A 300 0.03 -0.37 -7.32
N LEU A 301 1.07 -0.54 -8.15
CA LEU A 301 1.40 -1.82 -8.76
C LEU A 301 1.78 -2.89 -7.73
N VAL A 302 2.62 -2.53 -6.76
CA VAL A 302 2.98 -3.43 -5.64
C VAL A 302 1.72 -3.83 -4.87
N ASN A 303 0.84 -2.87 -4.56
CA ASN A 303 -0.39 -3.16 -3.84
C ASN A 303 -1.31 -4.11 -4.62
N ILE A 304 -1.46 -3.94 -5.94
CA ILE A 304 -2.22 -4.85 -6.80
C ILE A 304 -1.63 -6.27 -6.72
N ILE A 305 -0.32 -6.41 -6.91
CA ILE A 305 0.35 -7.71 -6.93
C ILE A 305 0.22 -8.42 -5.57
N CYS A 306 0.49 -7.70 -4.48
CA CYS A 306 0.44 -8.27 -3.14
C CYS A 306 -0.99 -8.54 -2.63
N THR A 307 -1.99 -7.84 -3.15
CA THR A 307 -3.41 -8.09 -2.80
C THR A 307 -4.03 -9.19 -3.66
N ALA A 308 -3.45 -9.49 -4.83
CA ALA A 308 -3.99 -10.48 -5.76
C ALA A 308 -4.29 -11.87 -5.14
N PRO A 309 -3.47 -12.43 -4.21
CA PRO A 309 -3.78 -13.71 -3.55
C PRO A 309 -5.03 -13.69 -2.66
N ALA A 310 -5.43 -12.51 -2.14
CA ALA A 310 -6.62 -12.37 -1.31
C ALA A 310 -7.92 -12.57 -2.12
N ILE A 311 -7.91 -12.14 -3.39
CA ILE A 311 -9.09 -12.18 -4.26
C ILE A 311 -9.64 -13.60 -4.47
N PRO A 312 -8.87 -14.59 -4.96
CA PRO A 312 -9.39 -15.95 -5.12
C PRO A 312 -9.75 -16.60 -3.77
N THR A 313 -9.02 -16.26 -2.69
CA THR A 313 -9.32 -16.75 -1.34
C THR A 313 -10.71 -16.31 -0.89
N ILE A 314 -11.06 -15.05 -1.12
CA ILE A 314 -12.37 -14.49 -0.78
C ILE A 314 -13.47 -15.05 -1.68
N ILE A 315 -13.22 -15.17 -2.99
CA ILE A 315 -14.18 -15.80 -3.91
C ILE A 315 -14.48 -17.23 -3.46
N TYR A 316 -13.44 -18.00 -3.12
CA TYR A 316 -13.62 -19.38 -2.65
C TYR A 316 -14.38 -19.44 -1.32
N ASN A 317 -14.12 -18.52 -0.39
CA ASN A 317 -14.89 -18.39 0.86
C ASN A 317 -16.37 -18.06 0.65
N LEU A 318 -16.72 -17.33 -0.41
CA LEU A 318 -18.11 -17.03 -0.78
C LEU A 318 -18.83 -18.21 -1.43
N VAL A 319 -18.12 -18.98 -2.26
CA VAL A 319 -18.70 -20.08 -3.06
C VAL A 319 -18.77 -21.38 -2.26
N GLU A 320 -17.81 -21.63 -1.38
CA GLU A 320 -17.73 -22.85 -0.57
C GLU A 320 -17.89 -22.53 0.92
N PRO A 321 -19.12 -22.67 1.47
CA PRO A 321 -19.39 -22.43 2.89
C PRO A 321 -18.55 -23.31 3.83
N LYS A 322 -17.97 -24.41 3.35
CA LYS A 322 -17.06 -25.24 4.16
C LYS A 322 -15.66 -24.64 4.30
N PHE A 323 -15.27 -23.68 3.45
CA PHE A 323 -14.00 -22.97 3.50
C PHE A 323 -14.05 -21.77 4.43
N GLN A 324 -14.27 -22.02 5.72
CA GLN A 324 -14.29 -20.97 6.75
C GLN A 324 -13.86 -21.53 8.11
N ARG A 325 -13.59 -20.63 9.05
CA ARG A 325 -13.21 -21.01 10.41
C ARG A 325 -14.33 -21.82 11.08
N GLY A 326 -13.99 -22.99 11.62
CA GLY A 326 -14.93 -23.90 12.30
C GLY A 326 -15.64 -24.91 11.40
N SER A 327 -15.46 -24.83 10.08
CA SER A 327 -16.03 -25.75 9.09
C SER A 327 -15.02 -26.82 8.63
N ASP A 328 -15.42 -27.69 7.71
CA ASP A 328 -14.64 -28.88 7.30
C ASP A 328 -13.27 -28.53 6.69
N TYR A 329 -13.15 -27.41 5.97
CA TYR A 329 -11.90 -26.99 5.34
C TYR A 329 -11.14 -25.93 6.15
N GLN A 330 -11.36 -25.86 7.47
CA GLN A 330 -10.71 -24.86 8.32
C GLN A 330 -9.17 -24.91 8.26
N ASN A 331 -8.58 -26.10 8.16
CA ASN A 331 -7.13 -26.29 8.16
C ASN A 331 -6.51 -25.62 6.92
N LEU A 332 -7.10 -25.88 5.75
CA LEU A 332 -6.72 -25.23 4.50
C LEU A 332 -6.95 -23.72 4.57
N PHE A 333 -8.08 -23.28 5.12
CA PHE A 333 -8.40 -21.86 5.28
C PHE A 333 -7.31 -21.11 6.06
N PHE A 334 -6.84 -21.65 7.18
CA PHE A 334 -5.78 -21.01 7.97
C PHE A 334 -4.45 -20.91 7.22
N ILE A 335 -4.08 -21.93 6.44
CA ILE A 335 -2.85 -21.94 5.65
C ILE A 335 -2.92 -20.89 4.54
N VAL A 336 -4.02 -20.86 3.78
CA VAL A 336 -4.23 -19.90 2.69
C VAL A 336 -4.26 -18.47 3.21
N ILE A 337 -5.00 -18.22 4.30
CA ILE A 337 -5.00 -16.91 4.95
C ILE A 337 -3.60 -16.52 5.42
N GLY A 338 -2.82 -17.48 5.93
CA GLY A 338 -1.42 -17.26 6.29
C GLY A 338 -0.60 -16.67 5.14
N PHE A 339 -0.70 -17.27 3.95
CA PHE A 339 -0.02 -16.78 2.74
C PHE A 339 -0.50 -15.39 2.30
N VAL A 340 -1.82 -15.13 2.37
CA VAL A 340 -2.38 -13.81 2.09
C VAL A 340 -1.78 -12.76 3.04
N ARG A 341 -1.68 -13.06 4.34
CA ARG A 341 -1.07 -12.15 5.32
C ARG A 341 0.40 -11.90 5.11
N MET A 342 1.14 -12.90 4.63
CA MET A 342 2.54 -12.69 4.24
C MET A 342 2.64 -11.69 3.09
N SER A 343 1.77 -11.81 2.08
CA SER A 343 1.74 -10.90 0.95
C SER A 343 1.36 -9.47 1.37
N GLU A 344 0.43 -9.31 2.31
CA GLU A 344 0.09 -8.02 2.92
C GLU A 344 1.26 -7.41 3.71
N ALA A 345 2.04 -8.22 4.44
CA ALA A 345 3.23 -7.74 5.14
C ALA A 345 4.34 -7.30 4.17
N VAL A 346 4.49 -8.02 3.05
CA VAL A 346 5.39 -7.60 1.96
C VAL A 346 4.94 -6.27 1.39
N ASN A 347 3.64 -6.10 1.11
CA ASN A 347 3.07 -4.84 0.61
C ASN A 347 3.46 -3.64 1.50
N ALA A 348 3.22 -3.76 2.81
CA ALA A 348 3.54 -2.72 3.79
C ALA A 348 5.06 -2.43 3.89
N SER A 349 5.92 -3.40 3.56
CA SER A 349 7.38 -3.26 3.62
C SER A 349 7.97 -2.50 2.43
N MET A 350 7.34 -2.57 1.26
CA MET A 350 7.90 -2.07 0.01
C MET A 350 7.99 -0.54 -0.05
N ASN A 351 7.14 0.16 0.69
CA ASN A 351 7.02 1.61 0.65
C ASN A 351 8.35 2.33 0.93
N LEU A 352 9.13 1.89 1.93
CA LEU A 352 10.44 2.47 2.25
C LEU A 352 11.39 2.42 1.04
N PHE A 353 11.51 1.27 0.41
CA PHE A 353 12.39 1.07 -0.74
C PHE A 353 11.93 1.91 -1.93
N ILE A 354 10.62 2.01 -2.17
CA ILE A 354 10.08 2.86 -3.24
C ILE A 354 10.45 4.33 -2.97
N TYR A 355 10.29 4.82 -1.74
CA TYR A 355 10.63 6.20 -1.41
C TYR A 355 12.13 6.49 -1.52
N LEU A 356 13.00 5.58 -1.10
CA LEU A 356 14.45 5.73 -1.25
C LEU A 356 14.89 5.81 -2.72
N ASN A 357 14.24 5.07 -3.61
CA ASN A 357 14.58 5.04 -5.03
C ASN A 357 13.96 6.22 -5.82
N PHE A 358 12.70 6.55 -5.55
CA PHE A 358 11.93 7.45 -6.42
C PHE A 358 11.54 8.80 -5.79
N ASN A 359 11.69 8.97 -4.47
CA ASN A 359 11.39 10.23 -3.79
C ASN A 359 12.68 10.95 -3.37
N THR A 360 13.11 11.93 -4.17
CA THR A 360 14.37 12.65 -3.92
C THR A 360 14.35 13.41 -2.59
N LYS A 361 13.21 14.04 -2.22
CA LYS A 361 13.08 14.75 -0.93
C LYS A 361 13.23 13.76 0.24
N PHE A 362 12.59 12.60 0.14
CA PHE A 362 12.70 11.54 1.12
C PHE A 362 14.13 11.06 1.29
N ARG A 363 14.80 10.72 0.19
CA ARG A 363 16.19 10.26 0.20
C ARG A 363 17.15 11.27 0.85
N THR A 364 17.01 12.56 0.52
CA THR A 364 17.85 13.61 1.12
C THR A 364 17.59 13.74 2.62
N CYS A 365 16.33 13.74 3.06
CA CYS A 365 15.98 13.80 4.48
C CYS A 365 16.44 12.55 5.25
N PHE A 366 16.31 11.36 4.65
CA PHE A 366 16.79 10.09 5.19
C PHE A 366 18.31 10.12 5.40
N SER A 367 19.07 10.48 4.36
CA SER A 367 20.53 10.58 4.42
C SER A 367 21.00 11.57 5.49
N SER A 368 20.34 12.73 5.59
CA SER A 368 20.63 13.73 6.62
C SER A 368 20.27 13.27 8.03
N THR A 369 19.20 12.47 8.18
CA THR A 369 18.72 12.03 9.50
C THR A 369 19.57 10.90 10.07
N PHE A 370 20.01 9.96 9.23
CA PHE A 370 20.76 8.78 9.68
C PHE A 370 22.26 8.90 9.42
N HIS A 371 22.73 10.04 8.90
CA HIS A 371 24.13 10.26 8.50
C HIS A 371 24.67 9.22 7.49
N ILE A 372 23.79 8.59 6.72
CA ILE A 372 24.14 7.59 5.71
C ILE A 372 24.33 8.29 4.36
N ARG A 373 25.53 8.21 3.77
CA ARG A 373 25.74 8.61 2.37
C ARG A 373 25.16 7.55 1.44
N LEU A 374 23.92 7.75 1.00
CA LEU A 374 23.38 6.95 -0.11
C LEU A 374 24.06 7.40 -1.39
N LEU A 375 24.74 6.46 -2.07
CA LEU A 375 25.40 6.75 -3.35
C LEU A 375 24.35 7.28 -4.32
N LYS A 376 24.60 8.48 -4.87
CA LYS A 376 23.85 8.98 -6.02
C LYS A 376 24.15 8.02 -7.17
N GLU A 377 23.19 7.20 -7.56
CA GLU A 377 23.17 6.73 -8.94
C GLU A 377 23.05 7.98 -9.82
N ASN A 378 24.17 8.31 -10.47
CA ASN A 378 24.20 9.32 -11.50
C ASN A 378 23.23 8.87 -12.60
N ASN A 379 22.18 9.67 -12.82
CA ASN A 379 21.26 9.46 -13.94
C ASN A 379 22.08 9.42 -15.23
N ILE A 380 22.11 8.25 -15.88
CA ILE A 380 22.35 8.13 -17.32
C ILE A 380 21.03 8.40 -18.03
#